data_AF-A0A431RF00-F1
#
_entry.id   AF-A0A431RF00-F1
#
_cell.length_a   1.000
_cell.length_b   1.000
_cell.length_c   1.000
_cell.angle_alpha   90.00
_cell.angle_beta   90.00
_cell.angle_gamma   90.00
#
_symmetry.space_group_name_H-M   'P 1'
#
loop_
_entity.id
_entity.type
_entity.pdbx_description
1 polymer ?
#
loop_
_entity_poly.entity_id
_entity_poly.type
_entity_poly.pdbx_seq_one_letter_code
_entity_poly.pdbx_strand_id
1 'polypeptide(L)'
;IEVIETPGHTAGHVSYHLPASKVAFTADTLFALGCGRLFECKPPVMYESLKKLAALPAQTAIYCGHEYTLANARFAVTVDPGNPVLRQRAATIEALRANNKPTLPTTIGEELSTNPFLRWHDPAIRKHLGMEKASDVEVFAEIRKRKDNF
;
A
#
# COMPACT_ATOMS: atom_id res chain seq x y z
N ILE A 1 -0.23 -22.39 6.90
CA ILE A 1 0.00 -20.94 7.10
C ILE A 1 1.45 -20.70 6.74
N GLU A 2 1.71 -19.76 5.85
CA GLU A 2 3.05 -19.35 5.44
C GLU A 2 3.39 -18.05 6.18
N VAL A 3 4.55 -18.01 6.81
CA VAL A 3 5.07 -16.81 7.47
C VAL A 3 5.96 -16.07 6.49
N ILE A 4 5.69 -14.79 6.27
CA ILE A 4 6.48 -13.92 5.41
C ILE A 4 7.10 -12.85 6.30
N GLU A 5 8.43 -12.83 6.40
CA GLU A 5 9.12 -11.73 7.07
C GLU A 5 8.92 -10.44 6.29
N THR A 6 8.33 -9.45 6.95
CA THR A 6 8.01 -8.15 6.39
C THR A 6 8.56 -7.00 7.24
N PRO A 7 9.88 -6.97 7.54
CA PRO A 7 10.47 -5.88 8.29
C PRO A 7 10.23 -4.54 7.59
N GLY A 8 10.04 -3.48 8.37
CA GLY A 8 9.78 -2.15 7.83
C GLY A 8 9.15 -1.23 8.86
N HIS A 9 7.93 -1.55 9.29
CA HIS A 9 7.29 -0.82 10.37
C HIS A 9 8.07 -1.00 11.67
N THR A 10 8.28 -2.27 12.02
CA THR A 10 9.24 -2.74 13.01
C THR A 10 10.20 -3.72 12.35
N ALA A 11 11.36 -3.97 12.97
CA ALA A 11 12.39 -4.85 12.45
C ALA A 11 11.99 -6.34 12.50
N GLY A 12 11.12 -6.72 13.44
CA GLY A 12 10.64 -8.09 13.61
C GLY A 12 9.26 -8.38 12.99
N HIS A 13 8.71 -7.48 12.17
CA HIS A 13 7.35 -7.64 11.65
C HIS A 13 7.25 -8.85 10.70
N VAL A 14 6.16 -9.62 10.83
CA VAL A 14 5.80 -10.72 9.93
C VAL A 14 4.37 -10.56 9.42
N SER A 15 4.12 -11.10 8.23
CA SER A 15 2.78 -11.25 7.65
C SER A 15 2.45 -12.74 7.54
N TYR A 16 1.16 -13.09 7.64
CA TYR A 16 0.70 -14.48 7.57
C TYR A 16 -0.15 -14.69 6.32
N HIS A 17 0.29 -15.57 5.43
CA HIS A 17 -0.44 -15.92 4.21
C HIS A 17 -1.07 -17.32 4.33
N LEU A 18 -2.34 -17.42 3.93
CA LEU A 18 -3.14 -18.64 3.91
C LEU A 18 -3.57 -18.90 2.46
N PRO A 19 -2.74 -19.58 1.63
CA PRO A 19 -3.00 -19.75 0.21
C PRO A 19 -4.34 -20.43 -0.11
N ALA A 20 -4.70 -21.48 0.64
CA ALA A 20 -5.95 -22.22 0.45
C ALA A 20 -7.19 -21.34 0.66
N SER A 21 -7.10 -20.37 1.58
CA SER A 21 -8.17 -19.41 1.85
C SER A 21 -8.07 -18.15 1.01
N LYS A 22 -6.98 -17.95 0.25
CA LYS A 22 -6.66 -16.73 -0.50
C LYS A 22 -6.67 -15.48 0.40
N VAL A 23 -6.09 -15.58 1.59
CA VAL A 23 -6.07 -14.51 2.59
C VAL A 23 -4.64 -14.24 3.06
N ALA A 24 -4.28 -12.98 3.27
CA ALA A 24 -3.09 -12.59 4.00
C ALA A 24 -3.40 -11.54 5.08
N PHE A 25 -2.80 -11.72 6.25
CA PHE A 25 -2.80 -10.76 7.35
C PHE A 25 -1.49 -10.00 7.33
N THR A 26 -1.55 -8.70 7.06
CA THR A 26 -0.36 -7.85 6.82
C THR A 26 -0.07 -6.86 7.93
N ALA A 27 -0.95 -6.80 8.94
CA ALA A 27 -0.92 -5.87 10.07
C ALA A 27 -0.49 -4.47 9.61
N ASP A 28 0.69 -4.00 10.02
CA ASP A 28 1.14 -2.63 9.78
C ASP A 28 2.21 -2.53 8.68
N THR A 29 2.42 -3.59 7.90
CA THR A 29 3.28 -3.54 6.70
C THR A 29 2.53 -2.93 5.52
N LEU A 30 1.45 -3.56 5.08
CA LEU A 30 0.62 -3.14 3.94
C LEU A 30 -0.79 -2.80 4.44
N PHE A 31 -1.27 -1.60 4.09
CA PHE A 31 -2.66 -1.16 4.30
C PHE A 31 -3.35 -1.00 2.96
N ALA A 32 -4.69 -0.93 2.95
CA ALA A 32 -5.40 -0.43 1.79
C ALA A 32 -4.93 1.00 1.47
N LEU A 33 -4.42 1.19 0.25
CA LEU A 33 -3.84 2.43 -0.30
C LEU A 33 -2.63 3.00 0.48
N GLY A 34 -2.01 2.20 1.36
CA GLY A 34 -0.93 2.67 2.22
C GLY A 34 0.08 1.61 2.61
N CYS A 35 1.09 2.03 3.35
CA CYS A 35 2.01 1.16 4.09
C CYS A 35 2.29 1.73 5.48
N GLY A 36 2.89 0.92 6.35
CA GLY A 36 3.37 1.33 7.67
C GLY A 36 4.27 2.56 7.64
N ARG A 37 4.22 3.36 8.72
CA ARG A 37 5.30 4.30 9.02
C ARG A 37 6.58 3.54 9.32
N LEU A 38 7.71 4.12 8.99
CA LEU A 38 9.02 3.50 9.19
C LEU A 38 9.61 3.91 10.54
N PHE A 39 9.26 3.20 11.62
CA PHE A 39 9.77 3.53 12.94
C PHE A 39 11.16 2.96 13.20
N GLU A 40 11.39 1.69 12.82
CA GLU A 40 12.63 0.98 13.18
C GLU A 40 13.53 0.68 11.97
N CYS A 41 13.04 0.84 10.74
CA CYS A 41 13.76 0.46 9.53
C CYS A 41 13.82 1.59 8.50
N LYS A 42 14.76 1.48 7.55
CA LYS A 42 14.90 2.43 6.43
C LYS A 42 14.01 2.04 5.24
N PRO A 43 13.69 2.97 4.33
CA PRO A 43 12.82 2.71 3.18
C PRO A 43 13.15 1.45 2.35
N PRO A 44 14.43 1.12 2.06
CA PRO A 44 14.76 -0.10 1.30
C PRO A 44 14.24 -1.40 1.94
N VAL A 45 14.14 -1.43 3.27
CA VAL A 45 13.68 -2.63 4.00
C VAL A 45 12.18 -2.84 3.81
N MET A 46 11.37 -1.79 4.02
CA MET A 46 9.92 -1.85 3.77
C MET A 46 9.62 -2.10 2.29
N TYR A 47 10.39 -1.49 1.38
CA TYR A 47 10.26 -1.70 -0.06
C TYR A 47 10.37 -3.19 -0.44
N GLU A 48 11.40 -3.89 0.04
CA GLU A 48 11.54 -5.33 -0.22
C GLU A 48 10.42 -6.15 0.42
N SER A 49 9.96 -5.78 1.61
CA SER A 49 8.79 -6.42 2.26
C SER A 49 7.51 -6.26 1.44
N LEU A 50 7.24 -5.06 0.91
CA LEU A 50 6.09 -4.80 0.05
C LEU A 50 6.19 -5.55 -1.28
N LYS A 51 7.39 -5.71 -1.85
CA LYS A 51 7.59 -6.55 -3.05
C LYS A 51 7.20 -8.00 -2.81
N LYS A 52 7.54 -8.58 -1.66
CA LYS A 52 7.11 -9.95 -1.30
C LYS A 52 5.58 -10.06 -1.27
N LEU A 53 4.91 -9.09 -0.65
CA LEU A 53 3.44 -9.08 -0.57
C LEU A 53 2.78 -8.82 -1.92
N ALA A 54 3.34 -7.93 -2.74
CA ALA A 54 2.86 -7.62 -4.09
C ALA A 54 2.95 -8.81 -5.05
N ALA A 55 3.84 -9.77 -4.79
CA ALA A 55 3.98 -11.00 -5.57
C ALA A 55 2.93 -12.07 -5.25
N LEU A 56 2.10 -11.88 -4.23
CA LEU A 56 0.98 -12.78 -3.93
C LEU A 56 -0.08 -12.75 -5.05
N PRO A 57 -0.91 -13.80 -5.20
CA PRO A 57 -1.96 -13.83 -6.21
C PRO A 57 -2.90 -12.62 -6.09
N ALA A 58 -3.31 -12.02 -7.21
CA ALA A 58 -4.11 -10.79 -7.23
C ALA A 58 -5.43 -10.90 -6.43
N GLN A 59 -6.04 -12.08 -6.40
CA GLN A 59 -7.27 -12.37 -5.65
C GLN A 59 -7.07 -12.54 -4.14
N THR A 60 -5.84 -12.44 -3.63
CA THR A 60 -5.55 -12.59 -2.20
C THR A 60 -6.16 -11.42 -1.44
N ALA A 61 -7.10 -11.71 -0.55
CA ALA A 61 -7.71 -10.74 0.34
C ALA A 61 -6.73 -10.33 1.44
N ILE A 62 -6.61 -9.03 1.68
CA ILE A 62 -5.67 -8.42 2.61
C ILE A 62 -6.44 -7.87 3.82
N TYR A 63 -6.06 -8.37 4.99
CA TYR A 63 -6.53 -7.91 6.29
C TYR A 63 -5.37 -7.19 7.00
N CYS A 64 -5.44 -5.87 7.02
CA CYS A 64 -4.43 -5.02 7.65
C CYS A 64 -4.88 -4.53 9.03
N GLY A 65 -3.95 -3.96 9.80
CA GLY A 65 -4.14 -3.65 11.22
C GLY A 65 -5.09 -2.50 11.54
N HIS A 66 -5.33 -1.58 10.59
CA HIS A 66 -6.03 -0.32 10.85
C HIS A 66 -6.94 0.13 9.70
N GLU A 67 -8.02 0.83 10.05
CA GLU A 67 -8.96 1.48 9.13
C GLU A 67 -8.46 2.88 8.71
N TYR A 68 -7.31 2.92 8.02
CA TYR A 68 -6.68 4.16 7.51
C TYR A 68 -7.07 4.50 6.07
N THR A 69 -7.91 3.68 5.44
CA THR A 69 -8.14 3.67 3.99
C THR A 69 -8.60 5.00 3.43
N LEU A 70 -9.45 5.75 4.15
CA LEU A 70 -9.89 7.08 3.71
C LEU A 70 -8.76 8.12 3.68
N ALA A 71 -7.96 8.18 4.74
CA ALA A 71 -6.81 9.09 4.79
C ALA A 71 -5.76 8.69 3.73
N ASN A 72 -5.56 7.39 3.55
CA ASN A 72 -4.69 6.86 2.50
C ASN A 72 -5.20 7.19 1.09
N ALA A 73 -6.51 7.11 0.84
CA ALA A 73 -7.11 7.45 -0.44
C ALA A 73 -6.89 8.92 -0.81
N ARG A 74 -7.13 9.82 0.16
CA ARG A 74 -6.88 11.27 -0.02
C ARG A 74 -5.42 11.53 -0.39
N PHE A 75 -4.48 10.90 0.32
CA PHE A 75 -3.06 11.01 -0.02
C PHE A 75 -2.75 10.42 -1.41
N ALA A 76 -3.24 9.20 -1.70
CA ALA A 76 -2.94 8.50 -2.94
C ALA A 76 -3.36 9.30 -4.17
N VAL A 77 -4.51 9.99 -4.14
CA VAL A 77 -4.98 10.84 -5.24
C VAL A 77 -4.03 12.01 -5.50
N THR A 78 -3.27 12.47 -4.50
CA THR A 78 -2.23 13.50 -4.72
C THR A 78 -0.96 12.94 -5.37
N VAL A 79 -0.73 11.63 -5.32
CA VAL A 79 0.46 10.96 -5.91
C VAL A 79 0.16 10.43 -7.32
N ASP A 80 -1.03 9.89 -7.54
CA ASP A 80 -1.49 9.32 -8.81
C ASP A 80 -2.79 9.99 -9.29
N PRO A 81 -2.80 11.32 -9.53
CA PRO A 81 -4.02 12.08 -9.82
C PRO A 81 -4.68 11.68 -11.15
N GLY A 82 -3.90 11.09 -12.07
CA GLY A 82 -4.36 10.65 -13.38
C GLY A 82 -5.14 9.34 -13.37
N ASN A 83 -5.06 8.54 -12.31
CA ASN A 83 -5.58 7.18 -12.27
C ASN A 83 -7.10 7.13 -12.04
N PRO A 84 -7.90 6.73 -13.06
CA PRO A 84 -9.36 6.69 -12.94
C PRO A 84 -9.84 5.61 -11.97
N VAL A 85 -9.11 4.49 -11.86
CA VAL A 85 -9.44 3.39 -10.95
C VAL A 85 -9.29 3.86 -9.50
N LEU A 86 -8.21 4.57 -9.19
CA LEU A 86 -7.99 5.17 -7.87
C LEU A 86 -9.07 6.20 -7.52
N ARG A 87 -9.44 7.09 -8.46
CA ARG A 87 -10.50 8.07 -8.22
C ARG A 87 -11.84 7.41 -7.90
N GLN A 88 -12.22 6.39 -8.68
CA GLN A 88 -13.46 5.65 -8.43
C GLN A 88 -13.42 4.92 -7.07
N ARG A 89 -12.28 4.27 -6.76
CA ARG A 89 -12.09 3.57 -5.50
C ARG A 89 -12.16 4.52 -4.30
N ALA A 90 -11.54 5.70 -4.40
CA ALA A 90 -11.59 6.74 -3.38
C ALA A 90 -13.04 7.20 -3.09
N ALA A 91 -13.85 7.41 -4.12
CA ALA A 91 -15.27 7.76 -3.97
C ALA A 91 -16.06 6.66 -3.24
N THR A 92 -15.82 5.38 -3.57
CA THR A 92 -16.41 4.25 -2.86
C THR A 92 -16.01 4.22 -1.38
N ILE A 93 -14.73 4.44 -1.09
CA ILE A 93 -14.19 4.50 0.28
C ILE A 93 -14.85 5.64 1.08
N GLU A 94 -14.98 6.82 0.49
CA GLU A 94 -15.68 7.96 1.10
C GLU A 94 -17.13 7.61 1.45
N ALA A 95 -17.86 7.01 0.53
CA ALA A 95 -19.25 6.59 0.76
C ALA A 95 -19.36 5.54 1.87
N LEU A 96 -18.46 4.56 1.92
CA LEU A 96 -18.43 3.55 2.99
C LEU A 96 -18.18 4.19 4.35
N ARG A 97 -17.15 5.05 4.46
CA ARG A 97 -16.80 5.69 5.73
C ARG A 97 -17.84 6.71 6.19
N ALA A 98 -18.50 7.43 5.28
CA ALA A 98 -19.63 8.31 5.60
C ALA A 98 -20.80 7.55 6.25
N ASN A 99 -20.93 6.25 5.96
CA ASN A 99 -21.92 5.35 6.55
C ASN A 99 -21.34 4.47 7.67
N ASN A 100 -20.17 4.82 8.20
CA ASN A 100 -19.43 4.07 9.24
C ASN A 100 -19.18 2.58 8.91
N LYS A 101 -19.13 2.22 7.62
CA LYS A 101 -18.83 0.85 7.17
C LYS A 101 -17.32 0.63 7.04
N PRO A 102 -16.81 -0.58 7.33
CA PRO A 102 -15.41 -0.90 7.10
C PRO A 102 -15.08 -0.88 5.61
N THR A 103 -13.81 -0.67 5.28
CA THR A 103 -13.30 -0.69 3.89
C THR A 103 -12.43 -1.93 3.61
N LEU A 104 -12.33 -2.81 4.60
CA LEU A 104 -11.54 -4.04 4.56
C LEU A 104 -12.45 -5.27 4.48
N PRO A 105 -11.95 -6.40 3.92
CA PRO A 105 -10.63 -6.55 3.31
C PRO A 105 -10.50 -5.80 1.98
N THR A 106 -9.25 -5.54 1.58
CA THR A 106 -8.89 -5.21 0.18
C THR A 106 -8.33 -6.46 -0.51
N THR A 107 -7.87 -6.36 -1.75
CA THR A 107 -7.15 -7.41 -2.48
C THR A 107 -5.81 -6.93 -3.03
N ILE A 108 -4.86 -7.84 -3.24
CA ILE A 108 -3.58 -7.51 -3.88
C ILE A 108 -3.79 -6.84 -5.25
N GLY A 109 -4.75 -7.32 -6.05
CA GLY A 109 -5.07 -6.73 -7.35
C GLY A 109 -5.53 -5.27 -7.24
N GLU A 110 -6.42 -4.97 -6.29
CA GLU A 110 -6.83 -3.59 -6.01
C GLU A 110 -5.64 -2.73 -5.58
N GLU A 111 -4.80 -3.23 -4.68
CA GLU A 111 -3.62 -2.50 -4.21
C GLU A 111 -2.60 -2.25 -5.34
N LEU A 112 -2.31 -3.22 -6.20
CA LEU A 112 -1.44 -3.02 -7.37
C LEU A 112 -1.97 -1.94 -8.33
N SER A 113 -3.30 -1.83 -8.44
CA SER A 113 -3.93 -0.85 -9.33
C SER A 113 -4.07 0.55 -8.74
N THR A 114 -3.98 0.73 -7.42
CA THR A 114 -4.34 2.00 -6.77
C THR A 114 -3.45 2.44 -5.60
N ASN A 115 -2.65 1.57 -5.01
CA ASN A 115 -1.78 1.91 -3.88
C ASN A 115 -0.47 2.53 -4.39
N PRO A 116 -0.16 3.80 -4.07
CA PRO A 116 1.07 4.44 -4.54
C PRO A 116 2.32 3.72 -4.04
N PHE A 117 2.24 3.06 -2.87
CA PHE A 117 3.34 2.26 -2.33
C PHE A 117 3.53 0.91 -3.00
N LEU A 118 2.74 0.53 -4.01
CA LEU A 118 3.01 -0.64 -4.87
C LEU A 118 3.17 -0.25 -6.35
N ARG A 119 3.15 1.06 -6.65
CA ARG A 119 3.13 1.63 -8.01
C ARG A 119 4.34 2.55 -8.27
N TRP A 120 5.41 2.40 -7.51
CA TRP A 120 6.66 3.18 -7.65
C TRP A 120 7.30 3.12 -9.06
N HIS A 121 6.98 2.10 -9.85
CA HIS A 121 7.47 1.90 -11.22
C HIS A 121 6.59 2.59 -12.28
N ASP A 122 5.42 3.10 -11.89
CA ASP A 122 4.47 3.70 -12.82
C ASP A 122 5.04 5.01 -13.43
N PRO A 123 5.13 5.12 -14.77
CA PRO A 123 5.69 6.29 -15.43
C PRO A 123 4.94 7.60 -15.14
N ALA A 124 3.62 7.55 -14.94
CA ALA A 124 2.81 8.72 -14.66
C ALA A 124 3.09 9.24 -13.24
N ILE A 125 3.18 8.33 -12.26
CA ILE A 125 3.59 8.69 -10.89
C ILE A 125 5.01 9.28 -10.92
N ARG A 126 5.97 8.60 -11.55
CA ARG A 126 7.35 9.08 -11.64
C ARG A 126 7.46 10.47 -12.25
N LYS A 127 6.74 10.73 -13.34
CA LYS A 127 6.66 12.05 -13.97
C LYS A 127 6.01 13.09 -13.05
N HIS A 128 4.93 12.74 -12.36
CA HIS A 128 4.24 13.64 -11.43
C HIS A 128 5.13 14.03 -10.23
N LEU A 129 6.00 13.11 -9.79
CA LEU A 129 6.95 13.35 -8.71
C LEU A 129 8.26 14.02 -9.17
N GLY A 130 8.52 14.11 -10.48
CA GLY A 130 9.80 14.59 -11.04
C GLY A 130 10.96 13.61 -10.84
N MET A 131 10.67 12.30 -10.88
CA MET A 131 11.57 11.21 -10.53
C MET A 131 11.71 10.16 -11.65
N GLU A 132 11.58 10.57 -12.92
CA GLU A 132 11.60 9.68 -14.09
C GLU A 132 12.86 8.81 -14.15
N LYS A 133 14.00 9.33 -13.71
CA LYS A 133 15.31 8.64 -13.72
C LYS A 133 15.71 8.02 -12.38
N ALA A 134 14.90 8.18 -11.34
CA ALA A 134 15.20 7.64 -10.02
C ALA A 134 15.04 6.12 -9.99
N SER A 135 15.71 5.45 -9.07
CA SER A 135 15.46 4.04 -8.77
C SER A 135 14.08 3.85 -8.12
N ASP A 136 13.52 2.64 -8.21
CA ASP A 136 12.23 2.31 -7.59
C ASP A 136 12.20 2.58 -6.08
N VAL A 137 13.32 2.28 -5.40
CA VAL A 137 13.44 2.48 -3.95
C VAL A 137 13.48 3.97 -3.57
N GLU A 138 14.08 4.82 -4.42
CA GLU A 138 14.06 6.28 -4.23
C GLU A 138 12.63 6.83 -4.40
N VAL A 139 11.90 6.36 -5.41
CA VAL A 139 10.49 6.75 -5.61
C VAL A 139 9.64 6.31 -4.42
N PHE A 140 9.79 5.08 -3.95
CA PHE A 140 9.12 4.60 -2.74
C PHE A 140 9.43 5.49 -1.53
N ALA A 141 10.71 5.82 -1.30
CA ALA A 141 11.14 6.65 -0.19
C ALA A 141 10.54 8.07 -0.26
N GLU A 142 10.47 8.66 -1.45
CA GLU A 142 9.83 9.97 -1.65
C GLU A 142 8.33 9.92 -1.37
N ILE A 143 7.61 8.91 -1.87
CA ILE A 143 6.17 8.73 -1.57
C ILE A 143 5.96 8.61 -0.05
N ARG A 144 6.80 7.84 0.64
CA ARG A 144 6.74 7.68 2.11
C ARG A 144 6.95 9.01 2.82
N LYS A 145 7.98 9.76 2.43
CA LYS A 145 8.28 11.09 2.96
C LYS A 145 7.12 12.07 2.75
N ARG A 146 6.51 12.10 1.57
CA ARG A 146 5.34 12.95 1.30
C ARG A 146 4.16 12.58 2.20
N LYS A 147 3.88 11.28 2.37
CA LYS A 147 2.79 10.82 3.24
C LYS A 147 3.01 11.15 4.71
N ASP A 148 4.27 11.17 5.16
CA ASP A 148 4.58 11.51 6.56
C ASP A 148 4.37 13.01 6.86
N ASN A 149 4.30 13.86 5.83
CA ASN A 149 4.11 15.31 5.91
C ASN A 149 2.76 15.79 5.32
N PHE A 150 1.83 14.88 5.01
CA PHE A 150 0.49 15.17 4.49
C PHE A 150 -0.54 15.14 5.62
#